data_AF-A0A849MFP7-F1
#
_entry.id   AF-A0A849MFP7-F1
#
_cell.length_a   1.000
_cell.length_b   1.000
_cell.length_c   1.000
_cell.angle_alpha   90.00
_cell.angle_beta   90.00
_cell.angle_gamma   90.00
#
_symmetry.space_group_name_H-M   'P 1'
#
loop_
_entity.id
_entity.type
_entity.pdbx_description
1 polymer ?
#
loop_
_entity_poly.entity_id
_entity_poly.type
_entity_poly.pdbx_seq_one_letter_code
_entity_poly.pdbx_strand_id
1 'polypeptide(L)'
;MRLISILDVETHDLDEYTCRTSGTGSFIVFIIFLAIIIGVSAAYAWSYFKGEASAWLSIGVIWVVFWCWVIAWLAWSRFKSTLLPSNWLLRINPTRVLVKFRSFQNYNYPETDNVVLDLSWHDIEWVRKTKETSHKDKGDGTVTEFITHLDIKMKMSDQELDIIKNALKEESNRKPLRSSLDELRHELFQARKRKASKYEIDDIKERLRREKEIKSLKKSKSSAKYHDYPVRIVHDNILRVRWNEIKPNIKKTLALLSKRTNIDDEIKIVTDSSKDGLSGKELEDMILDRITRGDHFDATHLIKRHYGYSTTDAVKFIKEISNKT
;
A
#
# COMPACT_ATOMS: atom_id res chain seq x y z
N MET A 1 -8.32 8.08 22.79
CA MET A 1 -8.02 7.79 21.37
C MET A 1 -9.07 8.35 20.40
N ARG A 2 -8.68 8.83 19.21
CA ARG A 2 -9.61 9.36 18.18
C ARG A 2 -9.12 9.05 16.76
N LEU A 3 -10.05 8.87 15.83
CA LEU A 3 -9.75 8.91 14.39
C LEU A 3 -9.85 10.36 13.92
N ILE A 4 -8.79 10.85 13.29
CA ILE A 4 -8.70 12.24 12.81
C ILE A 4 -8.33 12.27 11.33
N SER A 5 -8.65 13.38 10.66
CA SER A 5 -8.28 13.58 9.26
C SER A 5 -6.81 13.98 9.13
N ILE A 6 -6.25 13.88 7.92
CA ILE A 6 -4.87 14.31 7.67
C ILE A 6 -4.76 15.83 7.82
N LEU A 7 -5.80 16.58 7.43
CA LEU A 7 -5.84 18.03 7.55
C LEU A 7 -5.83 18.49 9.01
N ASP A 8 -6.56 17.79 9.88
CA ASP A 8 -6.61 18.12 11.30
C ASP A 8 -5.24 17.95 11.99
N VAL A 9 -4.38 17.07 11.46
CA VAL A 9 -3.02 16.86 11.98
C VAL A 9 -2.10 18.04 11.69
N GLU A 10 -2.25 18.71 10.54
CA GLU A 10 -1.35 19.80 10.12
C GLU A 10 -1.53 21.09 10.92
N THR A 11 -2.62 21.21 11.68
CA THR A 11 -2.91 22.41 12.48
C THR A 11 -2.21 22.45 13.85
N HIS A 12 -1.54 21.37 14.24
CA HIS A 12 -0.79 21.29 15.49
C HIS A 12 0.72 21.24 15.25
N ASP A 13 1.33 22.42 15.18
CA ASP A 13 2.78 22.60 15.18
C ASP A 13 3.39 22.09 16.50
N LEU A 14 4.18 21.02 16.39
CA LEU A 14 5.43 20.70 17.12
C LEU A 14 5.67 19.16 17.11
N ASP A 15 5.63 18.56 15.92
CA ASP A 15 6.09 17.17 15.75
C ASP A 15 7.59 17.08 16.04
N GLU A 16 7.93 16.45 17.16
CA GLU A 16 9.33 16.24 17.56
C GLU A 16 10.03 15.32 16.55
N TYR A 17 9.30 14.32 16.04
CA TYR A 17 9.82 13.39 15.04
C TYR A 17 8.74 12.92 14.05
N THR A 18 9.08 12.95 12.77
CA THR A 18 8.26 12.37 11.69
C THR A 18 8.96 11.18 11.05
N CYS A 19 8.29 10.03 10.99
CA CYS A 19 8.75 8.84 10.29
C CYS A 19 8.14 8.77 8.89
N ARG A 20 8.98 8.72 7.85
CA ARG A 20 8.60 8.80 6.43
C ARG A 20 9.16 7.64 5.62
N THR A 21 8.49 7.27 4.54
CA THR A 21 9.03 6.29 3.59
C THR A 21 10.17 6.92 2.79
N SER A 22 11.27 6.18 2.64
CA SER A 22 12.49 6.62 1.98
C SER A 22 12.36 6.50 0.47
N GLY A 23 12.53 7.61 -0.27
CA GLY A 23 12.59 7.60 -1.73
C GLY A 23 13.90 7.10 -2.32
N THR A 24 14.91 6.82 -1.49
CA THR A 24 16.30 6.60 -1.91
C THR A 24 16.46 5.45 -2.89
N GLY A 25 15.75 4.32 -2.68
CA GLY A 25 15.81 3.17 -3.60
C GLY A 25 15.28 3.53 -4.98
N SER A 26 14.12 4.19 -5.05
CA SER A 26 13.54 4.66 -6.32
C SER A 26 14.43 5.68 -7.02
N PHE A 27 15.11 6.55 -6.27
CA PHE A 27 16.05 7.52 -6.83
C PHE A 27 17.32 6.88 -7.40
N ILE A 28 17.89 5.88 -6.71
CA ILE A 28 19.06 5.13 -7.20
C ILE A 28 18.71 4.41 -8.51
N VAL A 29 17.56 3.71 -8.55
CA VAL A 29 17.09 3.05 -9.78
C VAL A 29 16.93 4.06 -10.91
N PHE A 30 16.33 5.22 -10.65
CA PHE A 30 16.22 6.29 -11.64
C PHE A 30 17.59 6.72 -12.20
N ILE A 31 18.59 6.97 -11.33
CA ILE A 31 19.94 7.36 -11.76
C ILE A 31 20.60 6.27 -12.61
N ILE A 32 20.50 5.00 -12.21
CA ILE A 32 21.11 3.88 -12.94
C ILE A 32 20.56 3.81 -14.36
N PHE A 33 19.23 3.81 -14.52
CA PHE A 33 18.62 3.73 -15.86
C PHE A 33 18.85 5.01 -16.68
N LEU A 34 18.90 6.18 -16.05
CA LEU A 34 19.27 7.43 -16.72
C LEU A 34 20.70 7.36 -17.26
N ALA A 35 21.65 6.85 -16.47
CA ALA A 35 23.04 6.67 -16.89
C ALA A 35 23.17 5.67 -18.05
N ILE A 36 22.40 4.56 -18.03
CA ILE A 36 22.35 3.59 -19.13
C ILE A 36 21.84 4.26 -20.42
N ILE A 37 20.76 5.05 -20.35
CA ILE A 37 20.24 5.77 -21.52
C ILE A 37 21.30 6.69 -22.12
N ILE A 38 21.98 7.47 -21.28
CA ILE A 38 23.04 8.40 -21.71
C ILE A 38 24.20 7.62 -22.34
N GLY A 39 24.67 6.56 -21.69
CA GLY A 39 25.79 5.74 -22.16
C GLY A 39 25.50 5.05 -23.49
N VAL A 40 24.33 4.40 -23.62
CA VAL A 40 23.92 3.74 -24.87
C VAL A 40 23.74 4.76 -26.00
N SER A 41 23.16 5.92 -25.71
CA SER A 41 22.97 6.98 -26.71
C SER A 41 24.30 7.57 -27.18
N ALA A 42 25.27 7.78 -26.26
CA ALA A 42 26.60 8.26 -26.60
C ALA A 42 27.40 7.24 -27.43
N ALA A 43 27.36 5.96 -27.05
CA ALA A 43 28.00 4.88 -27.82
C ALA A 43 27.39 4.74 -29.22
N TYR A 44 26.07 4.86 -29.33
CA TYR A 44 25.37 4.86 -30.61
C TYR A 44 25.77 6.06 -31.48
N ALA A 45 25.77 7.28 -30.93
CA ALA A 45 26.19 8.47 -31.64
C ALA A 45 27.63 8.33 -32.17
N TRP A 46 28.54 7.78 -31.35
CA TRP A 46 29.92 7.51 -31.75
C TRP A 46 30.02 6.50 -32.91
N SER A 47 29.28 5.39 -32.84
CA SER A 47 29.22 4.39 -33.92
C SER A 47 28.62 4.97 -35.21
N TYR A 48 27.61 5.83 -35.07
CA TYR A 48 27.00 6.54 -36.19
C TYR A 48 27.99 7.48 -36.87
N PHE A 49 28.77 8.26 -36.09
CA PHE A 49 29.81 9.13 -36.63
C PHE A 49 30.93 8.38 -37.34
N LYS A 50 31.22 7.13 -36.94
CA LYS A 50 32.18 6.26 -37.63
C LYS A 50 31.64 5.61 -38.91
N GLY A 51 30.35 5.78 -39.22
CA GLY A 51 29.71 5.15 -40.37
C GLY A 51 29.47 3.64 -40.21
N GLU A 52 29.60 3.11 -38.99
CA GLU A 52 29.46 1.67 -38.69
C GLU A 52 28.03 1.29 -38.24
N ALA A 53 27.11 2.26 -38.18
CA ALA A 53 25.76 2.04 -37.68
C ALA A 53 24.88 1.36 -38.73
N SER A 54 24.54 0.09 -38.49
CA SER A 54 23.51 -0.62 -39.26
C SER A 54 22.09 -0.24 -38.82
N ALA A 55 21.11 -0.44 -39.70
CA ALA A 55 19.70 -0.21 -39.38
C ALA A 55 19.22 -1.08 -38.21
N TRP A 56 19.69 -2.33 -38.12
CA TRP A 56 19.38 -3.24 -37.02
C TRP A 56 19.94 -2.77 -35.67
N LEU A 57 21.16 -2.22 -35.67
CA LEU A 57 21.76 -1.63 -34.48
C LEU A 57 20.95 -0.42 -33.99
N SER A 58 20.45 0.40 -34.92
CA SER A 58 19.58 1.55 -34.62
C SER A 58 18.28 1.11 -33.95
N ILE A 59 17.62 0.07 -34.48
CA ILE A 59 16.38 -0.48 -33.90
C ILE A 59 16.63 -1.04 -32.49
N GLY A 60 17.73 -1.80 -32.31
CA GLY A 60 18.10 -2.35 -31.00
C GLY A 60 18.34 -1.26 -29.95
N VAL A 61 19.04 -0.19 -30.32
CA VAL A 61 19.28 0.96 -29.43
C VAL A 61 17.97 1.66 -29.04
N ILE A 62 17.09 1.93 -30.02
CA ILE A 62 15.79 2.56 -29.75
C ILE A 62 14.98 1.70 -28.78
N TRP A 63 14.98 0.38 -28.95
CA TRP A 63 14.26 -0.54 -28.07
C TRP A 63 14.80 -0.51 -26.64
N VAL A 64 16.12 -0.57 -26.45
CA VAL A 64 16.74 -0.50 -25.12
C VAL A 64 16.48 0.85 -24.45
N VAL A 65 16.65 1.95 -25.19
CA VAL A 65 16.40 3.31 -24.68
C VAL A 65 14.94 3.47 -24.28
N PHE A 66 14.00 2.96 -25.07
CA PHE A 66 12.57 2.99 -24.76
C PHE A 66 12.27 2.30 -23.43
N TRP A 67 12.73 1.06 -23.23
CA TRP A 67 12.46 0.33 -21.99
C TRP A 67 13.16 0.93 -20.77
N CYS A 68 14.41 1.38 -20.93
CA CYS A 68 15.13 2.08 -19.86
C CYS A 68 14.40 3.38 -19.47
N TRP A 69 13.88 4.12 -20.45
CA TRP A 69 13.12 5.34 -20.21
C TRP A 69 11.80 5.07 -19.48
N VAL A 70 11.07 4.01 -19.87
CA VAL A 70 9.85 3.59 -19.16
C VAL A 70 10.15 3.24 -17.70
N ILE A 71 11.21 2.49 -17.42
CA ILE A 71 11.61 2.13 -16.05
C ILE A 71 12.03 3.36 -15.26
N ALA A 72 12.85 4.24 -15.85
CA ALA A 72 13.28 5.49 -15.23
C ALA A 72 12.08 6.39 -14.90
N TRP A 73 11.10 6.50 -15.80
CA TRP A 73 9.86 7.24 -15.55
C TRP A 73 9.08 6.62 -14.38
N LEU A 74 8.87 5.30 -14.36
CA LEU A 74 8.18 4.64 -13.25
C LEU A 74 8.89 4.87 -11.91
N ALA A 75 10.21 4.75 -11.88
CA ALA A 75 11.02 5.01 -10.68
C ALA A 75 10.90 6.47 -10.21
N TRP A 76 10.99 7.43 -11.14
CA TRP A 76 10.80 8.85 -10.86
C TRP A 76 9.39 9.15 -10.32
N SER A 77 8.37 8.52 -10.89
CA SER A 77 6.99 8.67 -10.42
C SER A 77 6.82 8.20 -8.98
N ARG A 78 7.44 7.07 -8.60
CA ARG A 78 7.43 6.59 -7.21
C ARG A 78 8.22 7.52 -6.29
N PHE A 79 9.38 7.98 -6.73
CA PHE A 79 10.20 8.93 -5.98
C PHE A 79 9.43 10.23 -5.70
N LYS A 80 8.75 10.79 -6.71
CA LYS A 80 7.94 12.00 -6.54
C LYS A 80 6.85 11.83 -5.47
N SER A 81 6.22 10.66 -5.38
CA SER A 81 5.24 10.37 -4.31
C SER A 81 5.85 10.41 -2.91
N THR A 82 7.16 10.13 -2.76
CA THR A 82 7.85 10.21 -1.48
C THR A 82 8.19 11.64 -1.06
N LEU A 83 8.14 12.61 -1.98
CA LEU A 83 8.39 14.02 -1.68
C LEU A 83 7.13 14.76 -1.20
N LEU A 84 5.96 14.12 -1.25
CA LEU A 84 4.71 14.74 -0.84
C LEU A 84 4.68 14.95 0.68
N PRO A 85 4.09 16.05 1.18
CA PRO A 85 3.91 16.29 2.62
C PRO A 85 3.18 15.15 3.33
N SER A 86 2.28 14.47 2.62
CA SER A 86 1.51 13.32 3.12
C SER A 86 2.31 12.02 3.21
N ASN A 87 3.60 11.99 2.83
CA ASN A 87 4.51 10.86 3.02
C ASN A 87 5.04 10.80 4.46
N TRP A 88 4.16 10.48 5.39
CA TRP A 88 4.53 10.11 6.76
C TRP A 88 3.67 8.92 7.18
N LEU A 89 4.23 8.06 8.02
CA LEU A 89 3.50 6.90 8.57
C LEU A 89 3.28 7.04 10.07
N LEU A 90 4.28 7.56 10.79
CA LEU A 90 4.22 7.78 12.22
C LEU A 90 4.71 9.19 12.53
N ARG A 91 3.96 9.94 13.33
CA ARG A 91 4.44 11.20 13.95
C ARG A 91 4.43 11.03 15.46
N ILE A 92 5.51 11.46 16.10
CA ILE A 92 5.70 11.32 17.53
C ILE A 92 5.69 12.73 18.13
N ASN A 93 4.72 12.97 19.00
CA ASN A 93 4.54 14.20 19.74
C ASN A 93 4.82 13.99 21.24
N PRO A 94 5.13 15.07 22.00
CA PRO A 94 5.25 15.04 23.46
C PRO A 94 4.08 14.36 24.16
N THR A 95 2.86 14.55 23.65
CA THR A 95 1.62 14.12 24.32
C THR A 95 0.94 12.91 23.67
N ARG A 96 1.25 12.62 22.40
CA ARG A 96 0.56 11.60 21.60
C ARG A 96 1.43 11.03 20.49
N VAL A 97 0.98 9.93 19.91
CA VAL A 97 1.54 9.27 18.74
C VAL A 97 0.46 9.22 17.67
N LEU A 98 0.78 9.68 16.47
CA LEU A 98 -0.13 9.65 15.33
C LEU A 98 0.31 8.57 14.35
N VAL A 99 -0.57 7.62 14.06
CA VAL A 99 -0.31 6.54 13.10
C VAL A 99 -1.23 6.72 11.91
N LYS A 100 -0.66 6.95 10.73
CA LYS A 100 -1.42 6.99 9.48
C LYS A 100 -1.50 5.59 8.90
N PHE A 101 -2.70 5.10 8.62
CA PHE A 101 -2.87 3.76 8.01
C PHE A 101 -3.03 3.78 6.48
N ARG A 102 -3.25 4.96 5.88
CA ARG A 102 -3.21 5.13 4.42
C ARG A 102 -1.78 5.11 3.89
N SER A 103 -1.48 4.27 2.90
CA SER A 103 -0.19 4.28 2.20
C SER A 103 0.07 5.60 1.49
N PHE A 104 1.33 6.06 1.52
CA PHE A 104 1.79 7.25 0.80
C PHE A 104 1.58 7.17 -0.72
N GLN A 105 1.46 5.95 -1.27
CA GLN A 105 1.21 5.73 -2.69
C GLN A 105 -0.22 6.11 -3.10
N ASN A 106 -1.15 6.13 -2.13
CA ASN A 106 -2.53 6.53 -2.30
C ASN A 106 -2.72 8.04 -2.04
N TYR A 107 -1.75 8.87 -2.47
CA TYR A 107 -1.78 10.33 -2.31
C TYR A 107 -2.91 11.04 -3.07
N ASN A 108 -3.56 10.37 -4.01
CA ASN A 108 -4.67 10.94 -4.77
C ASN A 108 -5.97 11.01 -3.96
N TYR A 109 -6.07 10.31 -2.82
CA TYR A 109 -7.26 10.30 -1.97
C TYR A 109 -7.39 11.59 -1.15
N PRO A 110 -8.62 12.06 -0.87
CA PRO A 110 -8.83 13.30 -0.15
C PRO A 110 -8.26 13.24 1.28
N GLU A 111 -7.70 14.35 1.73
CA GLU A 111 -7.05 14.46 3.05
C GLU A 111 -8.05 14.71 4.20
N THR A 112 -9.32 14.98 3.86
CA THR A 112 -10.46 15.11 4.79
C THR A 112 -10.89 13.79 5.42
N ASP A 113 -10.40 12.65 4.93
CA ASP A 113 -10.79 11.35 5.46
C ASP A 113 -10.10 11.05 6.79
N ASN A 114 -10.84 10.39 7.69
CA ASN A 114 -10.36 9.94 8.99
C ASN A 114 -9.43 8.73 8.87
N VAL A 115 -8.19 8.97 8.42
CA VAL A 115 -7.17 7.92 8.19
C VAL A 115 -5.97 7.97 9.11
N VAL A 116 -6.05 8.79 10.15
CA VAL A 116 -5.01 8.93 11.16
C VAL A 116 -5.57 8.50 12.50
N LEU A 117 -4.79 7.66 13.16
CA LEU A 117 -5.04 7.17 14.51
C LEU A 117 -4.32 8.07 15.51
N ASP A 118 -5.05 8.75 16.39
CA ASP A 118 -4.50 9.54 17.49
C ASP A 118 -4.46 8.72 18.79
N LEU A 119 -3.24 8.30 19.18
CA LEU A 119 -2.95 7.50 20.37
C LEU A 119 -2.30 8.37 21.44
N SER A 120 -2.89 8.45 22.64
CA SER A 120 -2.18 9.04 23.79
C SER A 120 -1.12 8.06 24.31
N TRP A 121 -0.08 8.57 24.95
CA TRP A 121 0.92 7.71 25.62
C TRP A 121 0.32 6.80 26.69
N HIS A 122 -0.78 7.21 27.32
CA HIS A 122 -1.48 6.41 28.32
C HIS A 122 -2.23 5.22 27.71
N ASP A 123 -2.62 5.33 26.43
CA ASP A 123 -3.33 4.29 25.68
C ASP A 123 -2.35 3.21 25.20
N ILE A 124 -1.03 3.45 25.29
CA ILE A 124 0.03 2.53 24.84
C ILE A 124 0.55 1.74 26.05
N GLU A 125 0.53 0.41 25.94
CA GLU A 125 1.05 -0.48 26.98
C GLU A 125 2.55 -0.73 26.80
N TRP A 126 2.92 -1.15 25.59
CA TRP A 126 4.29 -1.38 25.20
C TRP A 126 4.44 -1.23 23.69
N VAL A 127 5.69 -1.06 23.28
CA VAL A 127 6.08 -1.07 21.86
C VAL A 127 7.17 -2.10 21.65
N ARG A 128 7.09 -2.82 20.54
CA ARG A 128 7.99 -3.92 20.21
C ARG A 128 8.41 -3.87 18.75
N LYS A 129 9.59 -4.38 18.48
CA LYS A 129 10.01 -4.69 17.12
C LYS A 129 9.79 -6.16 16.83
N THR A 130 9.15 -6.43 15.70
CA THR A 130 8.88 -7.79 15.24
C THR A 130 9.51 -7.98 13.87
N LYS A 131 10.33 -9.03 13.71
CA LYS A 131 10.86 -9.44 12.40
C LYS A 131 10.07 -10.63 11.91
N GLU A 132 9.48 -10.51 10.74
CA GLU A 132 8.76 -11.57 10.06
C GLU A 132 9.64 -12.06 8.89
N THR A 133 9.99 -13.34 8.90
CA THR A 133 10.63 -14.02 7.77
C THR A 133 9.60 -14.95 7.16
N SER A 134 9.13 -14.64 5.94
CA SER A 134 8.17 -15.48 5.22
C SER A 134 8.89 -16.23 4.11
N HIS A 135 8.87 -17.56 4.15
CA HIS A 135 9.26 -18.39 3.01
C HIS A 135 8.01 -18.64 2.17
N LYS A 136 8.01 -18.13 0.94
CA LYS A 136 6.92 -18.33 -0.02
C LYS A 136 7.42 -19.14 -1.20
N ASP A 137 6.73 -20.23 -1.52
CA ASP A 137 6.93 -20.92 -2.79
C ASP A 137 6.32 -20.09 -3.92
N LYS A 138 7.15 -19.70 -4.88
CA LYS A 138 6.71 -18.96 -6.05
C LYS A 138 6.95 -19.78 -7.31
N GLY A 139 6.29 -20.93 -7.44
CA GLY A 139 6.19 -21.75 -8.67
C GLY A 139 7.49 -22.36 -9.25
N ASP A 140 8.59 -21.61 -9.20
CA ASP A 140 9.91 -21.88 -9.78
C ASP A 140 11.04 -21.69 -8.74
N GLY A 141 10.67 -21.51 -7.45
CA GLY A 141 11.63 -21.38 -6.35
C GLY A 141 11.03 -20.85 -5.04
N THR A 142 11.78 -20.99 -3.95
CA THR A 142 11.47 -20.40 -2.64
C THR A 142 11.97 -18.96 -2.57
N VAL A 143 11.07 -18.01 -2.28
CA VAL A 143 11.43 -16.62 -2.02
C VAL A 143 11.31 -16.36 -0.53
N THR A 144 12.42 -16.01 0.10
CA THR A 144 12.44 -15.55 1.49
C THR A 144 12.24 -14.04 1.54
N GLU A 145 11.13 -13.62 2.14
CA GLU A 145 10.80 -12.21 2.36
C GLU A 145 11.06 -11.84 3.82
N PHE A 146 11.86 -10.79 4.05
CA PHE A 146 12.13 -10.24 5.37
C PHE A 146 11.34 -8.96 5.57
N ILE A 147 10.41 -8.95 6.53
CA ILE A 147 9.57 -7.80 6.84
C ILE A 147 9.81 -7.40 8.29
N THR A 148 10.16 -6.14 8.52
CA THR A 148 10.25 -5.57 9.86
C THR A 148 8.96 -4.85 10.19
N HIS A 149 8.46 -5.05 11.41
CA HIS A 149 7.26 -4.43 11.94
C HIS A 149 7.54 -3.72 13.26
N LEU A 150 6.80 -2.65 13.51
CA LEU A 150 6.64 -2.01 14.80
C LEU A 150 5.27 -2.42 15.34
N ASP A 151 5.26 -3.18 16.42
CA ASP A 151 4.05 -3.61 17.11
C ASP A 151 3.80 -2.67 18.29
N ILE A 152 2.61 -2.09 18.36
CA ILE A 152 2.18 -1.19 19.42
C ILE A 152 0.99 -1.85 20.11
N LYS A 153 1.16 -2.27 21.36
CA LYS A 153 0.07 -2.80 22.17
C LYS A 153 -0.71 -1.66 22.79
N MET A 154 -2.02 -1.71 22.61
CA MET A 154 -2.92 -0.67 23.11
C MET A 154 -3.77 -1.20 24.25
N LYS A 155 -3.95 -0.38 25.30
CA LYS A 155 -4.89 -0.62 26.39
C LYS A 155 -6.25 -0.10 25.95
N MET A 156 -7.11 -0.97 25.41
CA MET A 156 -8.40 -0.54 24.87
C MET A 156 -9.52 -1.51 25.18
N SER A 157 -10.74 -0.96 25.18
CA SER A 157 -11.98 -1.71 25.22
C SER A 157 -12.27 -2.35 23.86
N ASP A 158 -13.02 -3.46 23.86
CA ASP A 158 -13.40 -4.15 22.62
C ASP A 158 -14.21 -3.27 21.66
N GLN A 159 -15.01 -2.34 22.19
CA GLN A 159 -15.82 -1.40 21.39
C GLN A 159 -14.95 -0.44 20.57
N GLU A 160 -13.89 0.11 21.16
CA GLU A 160 -12.97 1.02 20.46
C GLU A 160 -12.14 0.28 19.42
N LEU A 161 -11.74 -0.96 19.74
CA LEU A 161 -11.04 -1.83 18.81
C LEU A 161 -11.86 -2.07 17.53
N ASP A 162 -13.16 -2.33 17.68
CA ASP A 162 -14.06 -2.59 16.56
C ASP A 162 -14.24 -1.36 15.66
N ILE A 163 -14.27 -0.15 16.22
CA ILE A 163 -14.28 1.09 15.43
C ILE A 163 -13.03 1.16 14.53
N ILE A 164 -11.86 0.83 15.06
CA ILE A 164 -10.60 0.88 14.29
C ILE A 164 -10.54 -0.24 13.26
N LYS A 165 -10.93 -1.47 13.62
CA LYS A 165 -11.03 -2.59 12.68
C LYS A 165 -11.96 -2.23 11.51
N ASN A 166 -13.10 -1.62 11.79
CA ASN A 166 -14.05 -1.17 10.78
C ASN A 166 -13.43 -0.08 9.89
N ALA A 167 -12.75 0.92 10.46
CA ALA A 167 -12.07 1.96 9.69
C ALA A 167 -10.95 1.40 8.78
N LEU A 168 -10.14 0.47 9.29
CA LEU A 168 -9.11 -0.21 8.50
C LEU A 168 -9.71 -1.05 7.37
N LYS A 169 -10.80 -1.77 7.66
CA LYS A 169 -11.53 -2.59 6.69
C LYS A 169 -12.18 -1.71 5.61
N GLU A 170 -12.72 -0.56 5.98
CA GLU A 170 -13.31 0.41 5.06
C GLU A 170 -12.25 0.97 4.09
N GLU A 171 -11.10 1.42 4.60
CA GLU A 171 -10.01 1.91 3.77
C GLU A 171 -9.45 0.79 2.86
N SER A 172 -9.37 -0.44 3.36
CA SER A 172 -8.95 -1.60 2.57
C SER A 172 -9.94 -1.93 1.45
N ASN A 173 -11.24 -1.86 1.71
CA ASN A 173 -12.28 -2.10 0.72
C ASN A 173 -12.57 -0.91 -0.19
N ARG A 174 -11.96 0.24 0.09
CA ARG A 174 -12.20 1.47 -0.67
C ARG A 174 -11.87 1.27 -2.14
N LYS A 175 -12.77 1.66 -3.02
CA LYS A 175 -12.50 1.58 -4.46
C LYS A 175 -11.45 2.64 -4.83
N PRO A 176 -10.66 2.44 -5.89
CA PRO A 176 -9.95 3.56 -6.52
C PRO A 176 -10.95 4.70 -6.71
N LEU A 177 -10.53 5.93 -6.42
CA LEU A 177 -11.33 7.11 -6.73
C LEU A 177 -11.78 6.99 -8.17
N ARG A 178 -13.05 6.61 -8.35
CA ARG A 178 -13.68 6.61 -9.66
C ARG A 178 -13.66 8.07 -10.06
N SER A 179 -13.15 8.35 -11.26
CA SER A 179 -13.33 9.71 -11.75
C SER A 179 -14.84 9.97 -11.79
N SER A 180 -15.30 11.16 -11.41
CA SER A 180 -16.74 11.55 -11.46
C SER A 180 -17.38 11.14 -12.81
N LEU A 181 -16.58 11.12 -13.88
CA LEU A 181 -16.91 10.55 -15.18
C LEU A 181 -17.39 9.09 -15.19
N ASP A 182 -16.76 8.20 -14.44
CA ASP A 182 -17.13 6.78 -14.42
C ASP A 182 -18.43 6.55 -13.65
N GLU A 183 -18.73 7.38 -12.64
CA GLU A 183 -20.03 7.42 -11.98
C GLU A 183 -21.11 7.94 -12.91
N LEU A 184 -20.87 9.08 -13.58
CA LEU A 184 -21.76 9.63 -14.60
C LEU A 184 -21.96 8.67 -15.78
N ARG A 185 -20.93 7.92 -16.20
CA ARG A 185 -21.05 6.86 -17.21
C ARG A 185 -21.91 5.71 -16.72
N HIS A 186 -21.75 5.30 -15.47
CA HIS A 186 -22.57 4.24 -14.88
C HIS A 186 -24.03 4.68 -14.74
N GLU A 187 -24.27 5.91 -14.29
CA GLU A 187 -25.60 6.50 -14.21
C GLU A 187 -26.26 6.61 -15.59
N LEU A 188 -25.52 7.06 -16.61
CA LEU A 188 -25.98 7.07 -18.00
C LEU A 188 -26.34 5.66 -18.50
N PHE A 189 -25.54 4.66 -18.13
CA PHE A 189 -25.80 3.27 -18.46
C PHE A 189 -27.07 2.75 -17.77
N GLN A 190 -27.25 3.03 -16.47
CA GLN A 190 -28.46 2.64 -15.73
C GLN A 190 -29.70 3.36 -16.25
N ALA A 191 -29.60 4.67 -16.54
CA ALA A 191 -30.67 5.47 -17.12
C ALA A 191 -31.14 4.91 -18.47
N ARG A 192 -30.20 4.50 -19.34
CA ARG A 192 -30.54 3.80 -20.60
C ARG A 192 -31.19 2.44 -20.36
N LYS A 193 -30.65 1.66 -19.42
CA LYS A 193 -31.17 0.32 -19.10
C LYS A 193 -32.61 0.39 -18.58
N ARG A 194 -32.95 1.40 -17.77
CA ARG A 194 -34.32 1.63 -17.26
C ARG A 194 -35.23 2.38 -18.24
N LYS A 195 -34.76 2.71 -19.45
CA LYS A 195 -35.48 3.52 -20.46
C LYS A 195 -35.98 4.86 -19.89
N ALA A 196 -35.10 5.56 -19.17
CA ALA A 196 -35.36 6.89 -18.62
C ALA A 196 -35.78 7.91 -19.71
N SER A 197 -36.37 9.02 -19.28
CA SER A 197 -36.79 10.10 -20.18
C SER A 197 -35.61 10.68 -20.96
N LYS A 198 -35.88 11.21 -22.17
CA LYS A 198 -34.85 11.85 -23.01
C LYS A 198 -34.14 13.00 -22.28
N TYR A 199 -34.90 13.80 -21.51
CA TYR A 199 -34.40 14.92 -20.73
C TYR A 199 -33.37 14.48 -19.69
N GLU A 200 -33.66 13.41 -18.94
CA GLU A 200 -32.75 12.87 -17.93
C GLU A 200 -31.45 12.35 -18.53
N ILE A 201 -31.54 11.66 -19.68
CA ILE A 201 -30.37 11.17 -20.41
C ILE A 201 -29.50 12.34 -20.90
N ASP A 202 -30.11 13.43 -21.35
CA ASP A 202 -29.39 14.58 -21.87
C ASP A 202 -28.76 15.42 -20.75
N ASP A 203 -29.41 15.56 -19.58
CA ASP A 203 -28.81 16.15 -18.37
C ASP A 203 -27.53 15.39 -17.95
N ILE A 204 -27.60 14.05 -17.84
CA ILE A 204 -26.44 13.23 -17.48
C ILE A 204 -25.30 13.42 -18.49
N LYS A 205 -25.59 13.51 -19.80
CA LYS A 205 -24.57 13.77 -20.84
C LYS A 205 -23.94 15.15 -20.70
N GLU A 206 -24.71 16.18 -20.37
CA GLU A 206 -24.16 17.53 -20.16
C GLU A 206 -23.22 17.58 -18.96
N ARG A 207 -23.60 16.96 -17.84
CA ARG A 207 -22.73 16.82 -16.67
C ARG A 207 -21.44 16.07 -17.04
N LEU A 208 -21.55 15.02 -17.84
CA LEU A 208 -20.42 14.23 -18.32
C LEU A 208 -19.50 15.05 -19.26
N ARG A 209 -20.05 15.93 -20.11
CA ARG A 209 -19.25 16.88 -20.91
C ARG A 209 -18.50 17.89 -20.04
N ARG A 210 -19.20 18.55 -19.11
CA ARG A 210 -18.60 19.51 -18.17
C ARG A 210 -17.48 18.87 -17.36
N GLU A 211 -17.70 17.67 -16.84
CA GLU A 211 -16.67 16.95 -16.09
C GLU A 211 -15.48 16.55 -16.98
N LYS A 212 -15.71 16.18 -18.24
CA LYS A 212 -14.61 15.90 -19.19
C LYS A 212 -13.77 17.14 -19.45
N GLU A 213 -14.41 18.29 -19.64
CA GLU A 213 -13.72 19.57 -19.84
C GLU A 213 -12.91 19.95 -18.60
N ILE A 214 -13.52 19.86 -17.41
CA ILE A 214 -12.82 20.09 -16.13
C ILE A 214 -11.65 19.12 -15.96
N LYS A 215 -11.79 17.84 -16.33
CA LYS A 215 -10.70 16.85 -16.28
C LYS A 215 -9.63 17.07 -17.34
N SER A 216 -9.98 17.63 -18.50
CA SER A 216 -9.01 17.99 -19.53
C SER A 216 -8.12 19.14 -19.06
N LEU A 217 -8.70 20.07 -18.29
CA LEU A 217 -8.01 21.21 -17.67
C LEU A 217 -7.24 20.81 -16.40
N LYS A 218 -7.89 20.04 -15.52
CA LYS A 218 -7.28 19.41 -14.34
C LYS A 218 -6.86 18.00 -14.73
N LYS A 219 -5.64 17.85 -15.25
CA LYS A 219 -4.99 16.58 -15.64
C LYS A 219 -5.06 15.52 -14.52
N SER A 220 -6.24 14.93 -14.31
CA SER A 220 -6.55 13.99 -13.24
C SER A 220 -5.96 12.66 -13.66
N LYS A 221 -4.84 12.32 -13.02
CA LYS A 221 -4.17 11.04 -13.15
C LYS A 221 -5.22 9.95 -12.91
N SER A 222 -5.29 8.97 -13.82
CA SER A 222 -6.04 7.75 -13.54
C SER A 222 -5.48 7.16 -12.24
N SER A 223 -6.29 7.19 -11.18
CA SER A 223 -5.87 6.75 -9.86
C SER A 223 -5.98 5.23 -9.80
N ALA A 224 -4.92 4.53 -10.21
CA ALA A 224 -4.77 3.13 -9.81
C ALA A 224 -4.65 3.09 -8.28
N LYS A 225 -5.47 2.28 -7.61
CA LYS A 225 -5.34 2.05 -6.16
C LYS A 225 -4.10 1.20 -5.93
N TYR A 226 -3.24 1.63 -5.02
CA TYR A 226 -2.17 0.78 -4.52
C TYR A 226 -2.71 -0.04 -3.35
N HIS A 227 -2.60 -1.37 -3.46
CA HIS A 227 -2.96 -2.34 -2.41
C HIS A 227 -1.81 -2.49 -1.42
N ASP A 228 -1.35 -1.37 -0.85
CA ASP A 228 -0.35 -1.35 0.19
C ASP A 228 -1.01 -0.85 1.49
N TYR A 229 -1.07 -1.73 2.49
CA TYR A 229 -1.67 -1.46 3.79
C TYR A 229 -0.57 -1.55 4.85
N PRO A 230 0.09 -0.42 5.16
CA PRO A 230 1.24 -0.42 6.06
C PRO A 230 0.86 -0.66 7.52
N VAL A 231 -0.43 -0.58 7.87
CA VAL A 231 -0.93 -0.74 9.24
C VAL A 231 -2.02 -1.79 9.26
N ARG A 232 -1.94 -2.72 10.23
CA ARG A 232 -2.95 -3.75 10.48
C ARG A 232 -3.10 -3.99 11.97
N ILE A 233 -4.26 -4.45 12.39
CA ILE A 233 -4.47 -4.94 13.76
C ILE A 233 -4.20 -6.44 13.77
N VAL A 234 -3.41 -6.89 14.74
CA VAL A 234 -3.16 -8.29 15.06
C VAL A 234 -3.94 -8.60 16.35
N HIS A 235 -4.13 -9.89 16.66
CA HIS A 235 -4.77 -10.35 17.90
C HIS A 235 -4.27 -9.58 19.14
N ASP A 236 -5.14 -9.45 20.13
CA ASP A 236 -4.89 -8.78 21.41
C ASP A 236 -4.57 -7.28 21.31
N ASN A 237 -5.29 -6.49 20.50
CA ASN A 237 -5.14 -5.02 20.46
C ASN A 237 -3.73 -4.55 20.07
N ILE A 238 -3.03 -5.36 19.25
CA ILE A 238 -1.70 -5.03 18.77
C ILE A 238 -1.82 -4.37 17.41
N LEU A 239 -1.49 -3.08 17.34
CA LEU A 239 -1.36 -2.36 16.08
C LEU A 239 0.02 -2.65 15.48
N ARG A 240 0.03 -3.37 14.36
CA ARG A 240 1.24 -3.73 13.63
C ARG A 240 1.46 -2.78 12.47
N VAL A 241 2.57 -2.06 12.51
CA VAL A 241 2.99 -1.08 11.50
C VAL A 241 4.19 -1.64 10.74
N ARG A 242 4.09 -1.80 9.42
CA ARG A 242 5.18 -2.22 8.54
C ARG A 242 6.27 -1.15 8.51
N TRP A 243 7.50 -1.54 8.79
CA TRP A 243 8.66 -0.64 8.95
C TRP A 243 9.75 -0.84 7.88
N ASN A 244 9.40 -1.42 6.73
CA ASN A 244 10.30 -1.55 5.60
C ASN A 244 10.46 -0.18 4.90
N GLU A 245 11.70 0.21 4.59
CA GLU A 245 12.02 1.46 3.90
C GLU A 245 11.63 2.76 4.63
N ILE A 246 11.31 2.70 5.93
CA ILE A 246 10.95 3.88 6.73
C ILE A 246 12.18 4.49 7.41
N LYS A 247 12.22 5.82 7.43
CA LYS A 247 13.22 6.64 8.11
C LYS A 247 12.55 7.48 9.20
N PRO A 248 13.13 7.57 10.41
CA PRO A 248 14.36 6.90 10.83
C PRO A 248 14.20 5.36 10.95
N ASN A 249 15.33 4.65 10.96
CA ASN A 249 15.36 3.19 11.13
C ASN A 249 14.64 2.81 12.44
N ILE A 250 13.93 1.68 12.45
CA ILE A 250 13.21 1.17 13.62
C ILE A 250 14.01 1.20 14.92
N LYS A 251 15.33 0.96 14.90
CA LYS A 251 16.16 1.03 16.12
C LYS A 251 16.20 2.45 16.70
N LYS A 252 16.33 3.46 15.84
CA LYS A 252 16.29 4.87 16.25
C LYS A 252 14.89 5.25 16.71
N THR A 253 13.85 4.81 16.00
CA THR A 253 12.47 5.05 16.40
C THR A 253 12.15 4.44 17.76
N LEU A 254 12.58 3.19 18.01
CA LEU A 254 12.46 2.55 19.31
C LEU A 254 13.19 3.33 20.40
N ALA A 255 14.42 3.80 20.16
CA ALA A 255 15.14 4.63 21.13
C ALA A 255 14.45 5.97 21.44
N LEU A 256 13.58 6.45 20.54
CA LEU A 256 12.73 7.62 20.80
C LEU A 256 11.50 7.22 21.62
N LEU A 257 10.85 6.10 21.27
CA LEU A 257 9.68 5.58 21.96
C LEU A 257 10.01 5.11 23.38
N SER A 258 11.20 4.55 23.61
CA SER A 258 11.68 4.10 24.93
C SER A 258 11.69 5.20 25.99
N LYS A 259 11.74 6.46 25.57
CA LYS A 259 11.71 7.61 26.48
C LYS A 259 10.33 7.83 27.10
N ARG A 260 9.27 7.26 26.52
CA ARG A 260 7.87 7.55 26.87
C ARG A 260 7.02 6.32 27.12
N THR A 261 7.42 5.16 26.61
CA THR A 261 6.70 3.89 26.78
C THR A 261 7.66 2.74 27.04
N ASN A 262 7.15 1.68 27.64
CA ASN A 262 7.88 0.43 27.80
C ASN A 262 8.20 -0.19 26.43
N ILE A 263 9.42 -0.71 26.31
CA ILE A 263 9.83 -1.54 25.17
C ILE A 263 9.78 -2.99 25.60
N ASP A 264 9.08 -3.78 24.81
CA ASP A 264 9.05 -5.24 24.95
C ASP A 264 10.08 -5.90 24.02
N ASP A 265 10.44 -7.15 24.32
CA ASP A 265 11.52 -7.87 23.68
C ASP A 265 11.27 -8.13 22.19
N GLU A 266 12.34 -8.08 21.37
CA GLU A 266 12.23 -8.32 19.93
C GLU A 266 11.77 -9.75 19.64
N ILE A 267 10.65 -9.89 18.91
CA ILE A 267 10.15 -11.19 18.46
C ILE A 267 10.55 -11.45 17.01
N LYS A 268 10.94 -12.70 16.73
CA LYS A 268 11.14 -13.21 15.38
C LYS A 268 10.03 -14.21 15.05
N ILE A 269 9.22 -13.88 14.05
CA ILE A 269 8.20 -14.75 13.50
C ILE A 269 8.78 -15.34 12.22
N VAL A 270 8.89 -16.65 12.15
CA VAL A 270 9.23 -17.34 10.91
C VAL A 270 7.97 -18.04 10.43
N THR A 271 7.48 -17.63 9.27
CA THR A 271 6.34 -18.27 8.61
C THR A 271 6.89 -19.04 7.41
N ASP A 272 6.76 -20.36 7.44
CA ASP A 272 7.20 -21.21 6.35
C ASP A 272 5.98 -21.78 5.63
N SER A 273 5.72 -21.25 4.43
CA SER A 273 4.59 -21.66 3.57
C SER A 273 5.02 -22.66 2.50
N SER A 274 6.29 -23.09 2.50
CA SER A 274 6.88 -23.97 1.47
C SER A 274 6.86 -25.46 1.83
N LYS A 275 6.46 -25.81 3.07
CA LYS A 275 6.42 -27.20 3.49
C LYS A 275 5.20 -27.93 2.91
N ASP A 276 5.43 -28.72 1.87
CA ASP A 276 4.50 -29.78 1.47
C ASP A 276 4.36 -30.77 2.64
N GLY A 277 3.14 -30.95 3.16
CA GLY A 277 2.84 -31.86 4.28
C GLY A 277 2.39 -31.22 5.60
N LEU A 278 1.98 -29.93 5.59
CA LEU A 278 1.35 -29.31 6.76
C LEU A 278 0.15 -30.14 7.24
N SER A 279 0.13 -30.42 8.55
CA SER A 279 -1.00 -31.07 9.23
C SER A 279 -2.27 -30.23 9.06
N GLY A 280 -3.45 -30.86 8.93
CA GLY A 280 -4.72 -30.15 8.69
C GLY A 280 -4.99 -29.01 9.68
N LYS A 281 -4.59 -29.17 10.95
CA LYS A 281 -4.74 -28.12 11.97
C LYS A 281 -3.75 -26.95 11.77
N GLU A 282 -2.50 -27.25 11.43
CA GLU A 282 -1.48 -26.21 11.15
C GLU A 282 -1.83 -25.41 9.89
N LEU A 283 -2.40 -26.08 8.90
CA LEU A 283 -2.89 -25.48 7.68
C LEU A 283 -4.09 -24.55 7.95
N GLU A 284 -5.05 -25.01 8.75
CA GLU A 284 -6.20 -24.20 9.17
C GLU A 284 -5.76 -22.98 9.99
N ASP A 285 -4.84 -23.15 10.94
CA ASP A 285 -4.28 -22.04 11.72
C ASP A 285 -3.54 -21.03 10.82
N MET A 286 -2.80 -21.50 9.81
CA MET A 286 -2.18 -20.64 8.80
C MET A 286 -3.20 -19.92 7.91
N ILE A 287 -4.27 -20.59 7.50
CA ILE A 287 -5.34 -19.97 6.71
C ILE A 287 -6.03 -18.90 7.54
N LEU A 288 -6.38 -19.20 8.78
CA LEU A 288 -6.96 -18.25 9.74
C LEU A 288 -6.04 -17.07 9.94
N ASP A 289 -4.75 -17.29 10.19
CA ASP A 289 -3.77 -16.23 10.34
C ASP A 289 -3.67 -15.35 9.08
N ARG A 290 -3.67 -15.94 7.87
CA ARG A 290 -3.68 -15.18 6.60
C ARG A 290 -4.97 -14.38 6.41
N ILE A 291 -6.12 -14.95 6.75
CA ILE A 291 -7.43 -14.26 6.70
C ILE A 291 -7.44 -13.10 7.69
N THR A 292 -7.00 -13.31 8.93
CA THR A 292 -6.90 -12.25 9.95
C THR A 292 -5.91 -11.16 9.54
N ARG A 293 -4.83 -11.53 8.85
CA ARG A 293 -3.87 -10.58 8.25
C ARG A 293 -4.44 -9.80 7.05
N GLY A 294 -5.66 -10.11 6.60
CA GLY A 294 -6.31 -9.52 5.42
C GLY A 294 -5.72 -9.99 4.09
N ASP A 295 -4.88 -11.02 4.11
CA ASP A 295 -4.18 -11.57 2.96
C ASP A 295 -5.04 -12.65 2.29
N HIS A 296 -6.23 -12.23 1.82
CA HIS A 296 -7.20 -13.15 1.22
C HIS A 296 -6.67 -13.83 -0.04
N PHE A 297 -5.75 -13.18 -0.77
CA PHE A 297 -5.15 -13.75 -1.97
C PHE A 297 -4.24 -14.92 -1.61
N ASP A 298 -3.31 -14.74 -0.66
CA ASP A 298 -2.44 -15.83 -0.22
C ASP A 298 -3.25 -16.93 0.47
N ALA A 299 -4.26 -16.58 1.30
CA ALA A 299 -5.17 -17.57 1.88
C ALA A 299 -5.89 -18.39 0.80
N THR A 300 -6.37 -17.74 -0.27
CA THR A 300 -7.02 -18.42 -1.39
C THR A 300 -6.04 -19.35 -2.08
N HIS A 301 -4.80 -18.90 -2.33
CA HIS A 301 -3.78 -19.72 -2.96
C HIS A 301 -3.42 -20.94 -2.11
N LEU A 302 -3.34 -20.76 -0.80
CA LEU A 302 -3.04 -21.82 0.17
C LEU A 302 -4.16 -22.87 0.20
N ILE A 303 -5.42 -22.44 0.24
CA ILE A 303 -6.58 -23.33 0.17
C ILE A 303 -6.62 -24.09 -1.15
N LYS A 304 -6.40 -23.41 -2.28
CA LYS A 304 -6.39 -24.05 -3.60
C LYS A 304 -5.31 -25.13 -3.71
N ARG A 305 -4.11 -24.87 -3.19
CA ARG A 305 -2.99 -25.81 -3.25
C ARG A 305 -3.25 -27.06 -2.41
N HIS A 306 -3.74 -26.89 -1.17
CA HIS A 306 -3.83 -28.00 -0.22
C HIS A 306 -5.19 -28.73 -0.25
N TYR A 307 -6.29 -28.04 -0.53
CA TYR A 307 -7.63 -28.64 -0.61
C TYR A 307 -8.09 -28.92 -2.06
N GLY A 308 -7.33 -28.50 -3.06
CA GLY A 308 -7.69 -28.68 -4.48
C GLY A 308 -8.92 -27.88 -4.93
N TYR A 309 -9.31 -26.85 -4.16
CA TYR A 309 -10.50 -26.06 -4.46
C TYR A 309 -10.35 -25.20 -5.73
N SER A 310 -11.47 -24.91 -6.39
CA SER A 310 -11.50 -23.87 -7.41
C SER A 310 -11.32 -22.48 -6.77
N THR A 311 -10.92 -21.48 -7.54
CA THR A 311 -10.78 -20.10 -7.02
C THR A 311 -12.08 -19.59 -6.38
N THR A 312 -13.23 -19.94 -6.97
CA THR A 312 -14.54 -19.53 -6.46
C THR A 312 -14.87 -20.22 -5.14
N ASP A 313 -14.55 -21.51 -5.02
CA ASP A 313 -14.84 -22.30 -3.82
C ASP A 313 -13.90 -21.94 -2.67
N ALA A 314 -12.62 -21.68 -2.96
CA ALA A 314 -11.67 -21.16 -1.98
C ALA A 314 -12.11 -19.80 -1.42
N VAL A 315 -12.63 -18.89 -2.25
CA VAL A 315 -13.16 -17.61 -1.78
C VAL A 315 -14.44 -17.79 -0.95
N LYS A 316 -15.31 -18.74 -1.30
CA LYS A 316 -16.48 -19.08 -0.47
C LYS A 316 -16.05 -19.61 0.90
N PHE A 317 -15.09 -20.53 0.91
CA PHE A 317 -14.54 -21.12 2.13
C PHE A 317 -13.95 -20.07 3.07
N ILE A 318 -13.17 -19.11 2.53
CA ILE A 318 -12.65 -17.98 3.30
C ILE A 318 -13.78 -17.14 3.92
N LYS A 319 -14.85 -16.88 3.16
CA LYS A 319 -15.99 -16.11 3.67
C LYS A 319 -16.75 -16.85 4.77
N GLU A 320 -16.90 -18.16 4.64
CA GLU A 320 -17.52 -19.00 5.67
C GLU A 320 -16.70 -19.01 6.95
N ILE A 321 -15.38 -19.13 6.85
CA ILE A 321 -14.48 -19.04 8.02
C ILE A 321 -14.57 -17.65 8.63
N SER A 322 -14.43 -16.59 7.84
CA SER A 322 -14.47 -15.20 8.33
C SER A 322 -15.80 -14.78 8.95
N ASN A 323 -16.90 -15.49 8.68
CA ASN A 323 -18.20 -15.24 9.32
C ASN A 323 -18.39 -16.03 10.63
N LYS A 324 -17.57 -17.06 10.87
CA LYS A 324 -17.59 -17.87 12.09
C LYS A 324 -16.66 -17.34 13.18
N THR A 325 -15.61 -16.61 12.79
CA THR A 325 -14.67 -15.92 13.69
C THR A 325 -15.17 -14.54 14.09
#